data_AF-A0A1D6F6A2-F1
#
_entry.id   AF-A0A1D6F6A2-F1
#
_cell.length_a   1.000
_cell.length_b   1.000
_cell.length_c   1.000
_cell.angle_alpha   90.00
_cell.angle_beta   90.00
_cell.angle_gamma   90.00
#
_symmetry.space_group_name_H-M   'P 1'
#
loop_
_entity.id
_entity.type
_entity.pdbx_description
1 polymer ?
#
loop_
_entity_poly.entity_id
_entity_poly.type
_entity_poly.pdbx_seq_one_letter_code
_entity_poly.pdbx_strand_id
1 'polypeptide(L)'
;MNEVAETDKKGVIELHNHCTSVYGEGDARSALITMIQSLNHAKHGVDVVSGTRVKTHFARPNWHNVYERIALNHQNQRVGVFYCGGAPEPLKTLRKLAQEFSRETNYDTKFEFHKENF
;
A
#
# COMPACT_ATOMS: atom_id res chain seq x y z
N MET A 1 -5.03 -13.25 -4.87
CA MET A 1 -3.72 -12.76 -4.37
C MET A 1 -2.61 -13.79 -4.53
N ASN A 2 -2.77 -15.04 -4.08
CA ASN A 2 -1.76 -16.09 -4.27
C ASN A 2 -1.42 -16.31 -5.75
N GLU A 3 -2.44 -16.45 -6.61
CA GLU A 3 -2.23 -16.64 -8.06
C GLU A 3 -1.43 -15.49 -8.69
N VAL A 4 -1.75 -14.24 -8.35
CA VAL A 4 -1.01 -13.06 -8.83
C VAL A 4 0.44 -13.10 -8.35
N ALA A 5 0.67 -13.38 -7.07
CA ALA A 5 2.02 -13.47 -6.50
C ALA A 5 2.84 -14.65 -7.07
N GLU A 6 2.19 -15.75 -7.46
CA GLU A 6 2.86 -16.92 -8.05
C GLU A 6 3.11 -16.75 -9.57
N THR A 7 2.27 -15.98 -10.23
CA THR A 7 2.33 -15.76 -11.69
C THR A 7 3.23 -14.59 -12.06
N ASP A 8 3.43 -13.61 -11.17
CA ASP A 8 4.29 -12.44 -11.40
C ASP A 8 5.79 -12.76 -11.33
N LYS A 9 6.28 -13.54 -12.30
CA LYS A 9 7.68 -13.95 -12.39
C LYS A 9 8.64 -12.80 -12.72
N LYS A 10 8.11 -11.65 -13.16
CA LYS A 10 8.89 -10.49 -13.59
C LYS A 10 8.90 -9.36 -12.54
N GLY A 11 8.17 -9.51 -11.44
CA GLY A 11 8.08 -8.49 -10.39
C GLY A 11 7.40 -7.20 -10.88
N VAL A 12 6.42 -7.32 -11.77
CA VAL A 12 5.66 -6.18 -12.30
C VAL A 12 4.64 -5.66 -11.28
N ILE A 13 4.21 -6.51 -10.34
CA ILE A 13 3.13 -6.22 -9.39
C ILE A 13 3.67 -6.29 -7.95
N GLU A 14 3.67 -5.14 -7.29
CA GLU A 14 3.94 -5.04 -5.84
C GLU A 14 2.60 -4.95 -5.08
N LEU A 15 2.32 -5.92 -4.19
CA LEU A 15 1.06 -5.99 -3.43
C LEU A 15 1.26 -5.58 -1.96
N HIS A 16 0.42 -4.67 -1.48
CA HIS A 16 0.39 -4.20 -0.08
C HIS A 16 -1.01 -4.36 0.50
N ASN A 17 -1.16 -5.28 1.46
CA ASN A 17 -2.42 -5.50 2.16
C ASN A 17 -2.44 -4.70 3.46
N HIS A 18 -3.52 -3.97 3.73
CA HIS A 18 -3.68 -3.21 4.98
C HIS A 18 -4.94 -3.62 5.73
N CYS A 19 -4.78 -4.21 6.92
CA CYS A 19 -5.89 -4.48 7.84
C CYS A 19 -6.10 -3.26 8.76
N THR A 20 -7.03 -2.39 8.35
CA THR A 20 -7.25 -1.08 9.00
C THR A 20 -8.15 -1.12 10.25
N SER A 21 -8.76 -2.26 10.55
CA SER A 21 -9.53 -2.48 11.79
C SER A 21 -8.64 -2.73 13.00
N VAL A 22 -7.35 -2.99 12.78
CA VAL A 22 -6.32 -3.15 13.81
C VAL A 22 -5.57 -1.83 13.92
N TYR A 23 -5.45 -1.29 15.12
CA TYR A 23 -4.79 -0.01 15.38
C TYR A 23 -3.26 -0.17 15.25
N GLY A 24 -2.54 0.96 15.16
CA GLY A 24 -1.08 0.96 15.05
C GLY A 24 -0.35 0.59 16.34
N GLU A 25 0.97 0.79 16.36
CA GLU A 25 1.81 0.61 17.55
C GLU A 25 1.20 1.31 18.78
N GLY A 26 0.99 0.54 19.86
CA GLY A 26 0.45 1.04 21.14
C GLY A 26 -0.82 0.35 21.62
N ASP A 27 -1.57 -0.33 20.75
CA ASP A 27 -2.69 -1.21 21.15
C ASP A 27 -2.17 -2.63 21.41
N ALA A 28 -2.37 -3.14 22.64
CA ALA A 28 -1.91 -4.47 23.04
C ALA A 28 -2.44 -5.60 22.16
N ARG A 29 -3.66 -5.46 21.61
CA ARG A 29 -4.23 -6.43 20.66
C ARG A 29 -3.52 -6.40 19.32
N SER A 30 -3.14 -5.20 18.90
CA SER A 30 -2.41 -4.94 17.66
C SER A 30 -0.95 -5.42 17.76
N ALA A 31 -0.31 -5.28 18.93
CA ALA A 31 1.04 -5.80 19.17
C ALA A 31 1.10 -7.33 19.09
N LEU A 32 0.16 -8.05 19.73
CA LEU A 32 0.12 -9.50 19.72
C LEU A 32 -0.09 -10.06 18.32
N ILE A 33 -1.08 -9.54 17.58
CA ILE A 33 -1.35 -10.04 16.22
C ILE A 33 -0.21 -9.72 15.26
N THR A 34 0.46 -8.57 15.43
CA THR A 34 1.66 -8.21 14.66
C THR A 34 2.82 -9.17 14.91
N MET A 35 3.03 -9.57 16.17
CA MET A 35 4.07 -10.54 16.54
C MET A 35 3.77 -11.92 15.96
N ILE A 36 2.54 -12.43 16.12
CA ILE A 36 2.11 -13.72 15.57
C ILE A 36 2.23 -13.72 14.05
N GLN A 37 1.77 -12.66 13.39
CA GLN A 37 1.89 -12.48 11.94
C GLN A 37 3.35 -12.54 11.49
N SER A 38 4.25 -11.84 12.19
CA SER A 38 5.67 -11.81 11.82
C SER A 38 6.35 -13.18 12.01
N LEU A 39 6.04 -13.88 13.11
CA LEU A 39 6.57 -15.23 13.36
C LEU A 39 6.05 -16.25 12.35
N ASN A 40 4.76 -16.25 12.07
CA ASN A 40 4.15 -17.20 11.14
C ASN A 40 4.64 -16.95 9.71
N HIS A 41 4.71 -15.69 9.27
CA HIS A 41 5.21 -15.37 7.94
C HIS A 41 6.70 -15.72 7.79
N ALA A 42 7.53 -15.49 8.83
CA ALA A 42 8.93 -15.92 8.82
C ALA A 42 9.10 -17.45 8.76
N LYS A 43 8.21 -18.20 9.43
CA LYS A 43 8.30 -19.67 9.51
C LYS A 43 7.69 -20.39 8.30
N HIS A 44 6.57 -19.89 7.79
CA HIS A 44 5.73 -20.57 6.81
C HIS A 44 5.53 -19.79 5.51
N GLY A 45 5.93 -18.52 5.45
CA GLY A 45 5.74 -17.67 4.28
C GLY A 45 4.26 -17.32 4.02
N VAL A 46 3.40 -17.47 5.03
CA VAL A 46 1.95 -17.26 4.91
C VAL A 46 1.49 -16.23 5.94
N ASP A 47 0.60 -15.36 5.48
CA ASP A 47 -0.08 -14.34 6.27
C ASP A 47 -1.23 -14.94 7.09
N VAL A 48 -1.25 -14.67 8.40
CA VAL A 48 -2.22 -15.25 9.36
C VAL A 48 -3.63 -14.69 9.19
N VAL A 49 -3.75 -13.51 8.57
CA VAL A 49 -5.05 -12.83 8.41
C VAL A 49 -5.72 -13.27 7.11
N SER A 50 -4.98 -13.25 6.01
CA SER A 50 -5.48 -13.51 4.66
C SER A 50 -5.22 -14.92 4.15
N GLY A 51 -4.33 -15.68 4.78
CA GLY A 51 -3.89 -16.99 4.28
C GLY A 51 -3.07 -16.92 2.99
N THR A 52 -2.55 -15.74 2.64
CA THR A 52 -1.82 -15.52 1.38
C THR A 52 -0.31 -15.40 1.61
N ARG A 53 0.49 -15.46 0.53
CA ARG A 53 1.93 -15.20 0.59
C ARG A 53 2.27 -13.72 0.79
N VAL A 54 1.30 -12.83 0.55
CA VAL A 54 1.44 -11.38 0.70
C VAL A 54 1.21 -11.00 2.16
N LYS A 55 2.25 -10.44 2.80
CA LYS A 55 2.21 -10.02 4.20
C LYS A 55 1.24 -8.84 4.39
N THR A 56 0.33 -8.95 5.36
CA THR A 56 -0.56 -7.87 5.77
C THR A 56 0.16 -6.90 6.70
N HIS A 57 0.03 -5.61 6.40
CA HIS A 57 0.35 -4.50 7.28
C HIS A 57 -0.87 -4.17 8.16
N PHE A 58 -0.65 -3.86 9.42
CA PHE A 58 -1.70 -3.39 10.32
C PHE A 58 -1.76 -1.86 10.31
N ALA A 59 -2.93 -1.31 10.63
CA ALA A 59 -3.27 0.10 10.49
C ALA A 59 -3.35 0.61 9.04
N ARG A 60 -3.74 1.88 8.92
CA ARG A 60 -3.86 2.57 7.64
C ARG A 60 -2.47 2.86 7.06
N PRO A 61 -2.31 2.80 5.72
CA PRO A 61 -1.07 3.19 5.07
C PRO A 61 -0.77 4.68 5.31
N ASN A 62 0.51 5.01 5.45
CA ASN A 62 0.97 6.39 5.32
C ASN A 62 1.12 6.71 3.83
N TRP A 63 0.06 7.28 3.24
CA TRP A 63 0.03 7.59 1.81
C TRP A 63 1.13 8.57 1.39
N HIS A 64 1.53 9.52 2.24
CA HIS A 64 2.61 10.44 1.91
C HIS A 64 3.92 9.68 1.64
N ASN A 65 4.29 8.76 2.54
CA ASN A 65 5.48 7.93 2.38
C ASN A 65 5.39 7.02 1.14
N VAL A 66 4.19 6.55 0.79
CA VAL A 66 3.97 5.77 -0.44
C VAL A 66 4.25 6.62 -1.67
N TYR A 67 3.69 7.83 -1.75
CA TYR A 67 3.94 8.76 -2.87
C TYR A 67 5.42 9.15 -2.97
N GLU A 68 6.06 9.44 -1.84
CA GLU A 68 7.48 9.78 -1.79
C GLU A 68 8.36 8.64 -2.31
N ARG A 69 8.12 7.40 -1.87
CA ARG A 69 8.84 6.22 -2.37
C ARG A 69 8.66 6.05 -3.88
N ILE A 70 7.44 6.22 -4.39
CA ILE A 70 7.16 6.09 -5.82
C ILE A 70 7.87 7.19 -6.61
N ALA A 71 7.81 8.45 -6.16
CA ALA A 71 8.48 9.56 -6.83
C ALA A 71 10.02 9.37 -6.87
N LEU A 72 10.60 8.89 -5.77
CA LEU A 72 12.02 8.56 -5.68
C LEU A 72 12.45 7.48 -6.69
N ASN A 73 11.63 6.45 -6.86
CA ASN A 73 11.94 5.30 -7.72
C ASN A 73 11.60 5.54 -9.21
N HIS A 74 10.73 6.51 -9.52
CA HIS A 74 10.21 6.76 -10.87
C HIS A 74 10.42 8.21 -11.31
N GLN A 75 11.62 8.74 -11.09
CA GLN A 75 11.96 10.13 -11.45
C GLN A 75 11.73 10.42 -12.93
N ASN A 76 11.22 11.62 -13.23
CA ASN A 76 10.88 12.09 -14.58
C ASN A 76 9.84 11.22 -15.32
N GLN A 77 9.05 10.40 -14.62
CA GLN A 77 7.99 9.59 -15.21
C GLN A 77 6.59 10.12 -14.88
N ARG A 78 5.60 9.63 -15.62
CA ARG A 78 4.17 9.84 -15.33
C ARG A 78 3.62 8.58 -14.67
N VAL A 79 2.97 8.73 -13.52
CA VAL A 79 2.41 7.65 -12.72
C VAL A 79 0.90 7.85 -12.59
N GLY A 80 0.12 6.87 -13.07
CA GLY A 80 -1.33 6.84 -12.86
C GLY A 80 -1.67 6.26 -11.49
N VAL A 81 -2.55 6.91 -10.75
CA VAL A 81 -3.07 6.46 -9.46
C VAL A 81 -4.57 6.23 -9.59
N PHE A 82 -4.98 4.97 -9.48
CA PHE A 82 -6.37 4.55 -9.65
C PHE A 82 -6.98 4.16 -8.30
N TYR A 83 -8.15 4.71 -7.96
CA TYR A 83 -8.86 4.39 -6.73
C TYR A 83 -10.29 3.93 -7.00
N CYS A 84 -10.60 2.72 -6.54
CA CYS A 84 -11.92 2.08 -6.65
C CYS A 84 -12.45 1.66 -5.26
N GLY A 85 -12.73 2.65 -4.41
CA GLY A 85 -13.26 2.41 -3.06
C GLY A 85 -14.37 3.39 -2.68
N GLY A 86 -15.28 2.96 -1.80
CA GLY A 86 -16.38 3.80 -1.32
C GLY A 86 -15.99 4.79 -0.20
N ALA A 87 -14.83 4.58 0.44
CA ALA A 87 -14.42 5.43 1.56
C ALA A 87 -14.00 6.84 1.07
N PRO A 88 -14.57 7.92 1.62
CA PRO A 88 -14.30 9.28 1.16
C PRO A 88 -12.91 9.78 1.56
N GLU A 89 -12.40 9.36 2.72
CA GLU A 89 -11.11 9.84 3.24
C GLU A 89 -9.93 9.45 2.35
N PRO A 90 -9.70 8.16 1.99
CA PRO A 90 -8.61 7.80 1.07
C PRO A 90 -8.71 8.50 -0.28
N LEU A 91 -9.93 8.67 -0.83
CA LEU A 91 -10.12 9.37 -2.09
C LEU A 91 -9.61 10.81 -2.05
N LYS A 92 -9.96 11.55 -0.99
CA LYS A 92 -9.51 12.95 -0.82
C LYS A 92 -8.00 13.00 -0.61
N THR A 93 -7.46 12.14 0.25
CA THR A 93 -6.03 12.10 0.55
C THR A 93 -5.19 11.76 -0.68
N LEU A 94 -5.53 10.71 -1.41
CA LEU A 94 -4.80 10.28 -2.60
C LEU A 94 -4.84 11.36 -3.69
N ARG A 95 -6.00 11.96 -3.94
CA ARG A 95 -6.12 13.06 -4.92
C ARG A 95 -5.25 14.26 -4.54
N LYS A 96 -5.27 14.65 -3.26
CA LYS A 96 -4.47 15.77 -2.76
C LYS A 96 -2.97 15.51 -2.93
N LEU A 97 -2.50 14.33 -2.51
CA LEU A 97 -1.09 13.95 -2.63
C LEU A 97 -0.62 13.89 -4.08
N ALA A 98 -1.45 13.40 -5.01
CA ALA A 98 -1.11 13.43 -6.43
C ALA A 98 -0.85 14.85 -6.95
N GLN A 99 -1.63 15.84 -6.49
CA GLN A 99 -1.44 17.24 -6.86
C GLN A 99 -0.17 17.83 -6.23
N GLU A 100 0.06 17.57 -4.94
CA GLU A 100 1.23 18.06 -4.20
C GLU A 100 2.53 17.52 -4.80
N PHE A 101 2.64 16.20 -4.96
CA PHE A 101 3.85 15.56 -5.48
C PHE A 101 4.15 15.95 -6.94
N SER A 102 3.14 16.25 -7.74
CA SER A 102 3.32 16.70 -9.13
C SER A 102 3.83 18.14 -9.25
N ARG A 103 3.57 18.98 -8.24
CA ARG A 103 3.93 20.41 -8.24
C ARG A 103 5.28 20.68 -7.56
N GLU A 104 5.58 19.98 -6.47
CA GLU A 104 6.55 20.45 -5.47
C GLU A 104 7.80 19.57 -5.30
N THR A 105 7.97 18.51 -6.11
CA THR A 105 9.05 17.54 -5.84
C THR A 105 10.28 17.74 -6.71
N ASN A 106 11.46 17.52 -6.11
CA ASN A 106 12.76 17.48 -6.78
C ASN A 106 12.92 16.29 -7.75
N TYR A 107 11.89 15.45 -7.88
CA TYR A 107 11.92 14.18 -8.62
C TYR A 107 11.31 14.28 -10.03
N ASP A 108 10.69 15.41 -10.36
CA ASP A 108 9.92 15.68 -11.60
C ASP A 108 8.96 14.55 -12.01
N THR A 109 8.48 13.76 -11.05
CA THR A 109 7.48 12.73 -11.28
C THR A 109 6.10 13.39 -11.33
N LYS A 110 5.28 13.04 -12.32
CA LYS A 110 3.90 13.55 -12.43
C LYS A 110 2.91 12.46 -12.07
N PHE A 111 2.04 12.75 -11.12
CA PHE A 111 0.99 11.84 -10.68
C PHE A 111 -0.37 12.25 -11.24
N GLU A 112 -1.09 11.30 -11.82
CA GLU A 112 -2.43 11.49 -12.39
C GLU A 112 -3.42 10.63 -11.61
N PHE A 113 -4.34 11.29 -10.89
CA PHE A 113 -5.31 10.58 -10.06
C PHE A 113 -6.63 10.35 -10.80
N HIS A 114 -7.09 9.10 -10.75
CA HIS A 114 -8.33 8.64 -11.38
C HIS A 114 -9.23 7.97 -10.33
N LYS A 115 -10.48 8.44 -10.24
CA LYS A 115 -11.52 7.75 -9.48
C LYS A 115 -12.22 6.78 -10.43
N GLU A 116 -12.17 5.51 -10.12
CA GLU A 116 -12.77 4.44 -10.92
C GLU A 116 -13.97 3.82 -10.19
N ASN A 117 -14.94 3.34 -10.97
CA ASN A 117 -16.03 2.50 -10.47
C ASN A 117 -16.01 1.20 -11.31
N PHE A 118 -15.19 0.25 -10.89
CA PHE A 118 -15.10 -1.08 -11.52
C PHE A 118 -16.22 -2.00 -11.02
#